data_AF-A0A2V9GAP5-F1
#
_entry.id   AF-A0A2V9GAP5-F1
#
_cell.length_a   1.000
_cell.length_b   1.000
_cell.length_c   1.000
_cell.angle_alpha   90.00
_cell.angle_beta   90.00
_cell.angle_gamma   90.00
#
_symmetry.space_group_name_H-M   'P 1'
#
loop_
_entity.id
_entity.type
_entity.pdbx_description
1 polymer ?
#
loop_
_entity_poly.entity_id
_entity_poly.type
_entity_poly.pdbx_seq_one_letter_code
_entity_poly.pdbx_strand_id
1 'polypeptide(L)'
;MLKRAKPSQPLPLRDEITDRDPTYEALRSELAKSKTELAATEARAAAMSALVRTYRTESQQLDHKEVLHEAILRAAKSDEENYMLYLHKQEEARISDALDQQRFSNVVVAEPATVPFAPQGRWLLVVLLGGLIASLASVMLALVVDRWDPSFRTPDEVESFLGTPVIAAFPKNGR
;
A
#
# COMPACT_ATOMS: atom_id res chain seq x y z
N MET A 1 -132.40 -6.90 1.09
CA MET A 1 -131.86 -7.34 -0.21
C MET A 1 -130.66 -6.45 -0.51
N LEU A 2 -129.44 -6.87 -0.20
CA LEU A 2 -128.54 -7.71 -1.00
C LEU A 2 -127.79 -6.94 -2.10
N LYS A 3 -126.44 -7.03 -2.00
CA LYS A 3 -125.40 -6.89 -3.02
C LYS A 3 -124.98 -5.45 -3.40
N ARG A 4 -123.69 -5.12 -3.51
CA ARG A 4 -122.46 -5.92 -3.46
C ARG A 4 -121.28 -4.97 -3.20
N ALA A 5 -120.38 -5.40 -2.32
CA ALA A 5 -119.07 -4.81 -2.09
C ALA A 5 -118.25 -4.79 -3.40
N LYS A 6 -117.57 -3.66 -3.64
CA LYS A 6 -116.52 -3.55 -4.67
C LYS A 6 -115.21 -4.10 -4.10
N PRO A 7 -114.45 -4.90 -4.85
CA PRO A 7 -113.22 -5.52 -4.36
C PRO A 7 -112.08 -4.49 -4.34
N SER A 8 -111.30 -4.53 -3.26
CA SER A 8 -109.99 -3.92 -3.10
C SER A 8 -109.00 -4.50 -4.12
N GLN A 9 -108.56 -3.68 -5.08
CA GLN A 9 -107.43 -4.00 -5.96
C GLN A 9 -106.13 -3.97 -5.13
N PRO A 10 -105.31 -5.03 -5.13
CA PRO A 10 -103.98 -4.95 -4.55
C PRO A 10 -103.10 -4.04 -5.43
N LEU A 11 -102.32 -3.18 -4.79
CA LEU A 11 -101.34 -2.32 -5.45
C LEU A 11 -100.43 -3.19 -6.33
N PRO A 12 -100.12 -2.77 -7.57
CA PRO A 12 -99.08 -3.45 -8.34
C PRO A 12 -97.76 -3.26 -7.59
N LEU A 13 -97.23 -4.35 -7.04
CA LEU A 13 -95.84 -4.45 -6.66
C LEU A 13 -95.05 -4.13 -7.93
N ARG A 14 -94.44 -2.95 -7.96
CA ARG A 14 -93.37 -2.65 -8.90
C ARG A 14 -92.23 -3.57 -8.53
N ASP A 15 -92.16 -4.73 -9.18
CA ASP A 15 -90.89 -5.41 -9.37
C ASP A 15 -90.05 -4.46 -10.22
N GLU A 16 -89.34 -3.57 -9.55
CA GLU A 16 -88.19 -2.90 -10.11
C GLU A 16 -87.15 -4.00 -10.29
N ILE A 17 -87.29 -4.75 -11.39
CA ILE A 17 -86.25 -5.60 -11.90
C ILE A 17 -85.13 -4.62 -12.22
N THR A 18 -84.27 -4.38 -11.24
CA THR A 18 -82.91 -3.91 -11.48
C THR A 18 -82.30 -5.01 -12.33
N ASP A 19 -82.58 -4.94 -13.63
CA ASP A 19 -82.03 -5.81 -14.63
C ASP A 19 -80.57 -5.36 -14.74
N ARG A 20 -79.75 -5.92 -13.84
CA ARG A 20 -78.31 -5.79 -13.87
C ARG A 20 -77.90 -6.24 -15.25
N ASP A 21 -77.42 -5.31 -16.07
CA ASP A 21 -76.91 -5.62 -17.40
C ASP A 21 -75.88 -6.77 -17.28
N PRO A 22 -76.22 -7.98 -17.74
CA PRO A 22 -75.37 -9.15 -17.56
C PRO A 22 -74.01 -8.97 -18.25
N THR A 23 -73.94 -8.10 -19.26
CA THR A 23 -72.71 -7.72 -19.95
C THR A 23 -71.76 -6.95 -19.03
N TYR A 24 -72.30 -6.04 -18.20
CA TYR A 24 -71.50 -5.21 -17.30
C TYR A 24 -70.87 -6.04 -16.17
N GLU A 25 -71.63 -6.96 -15.56
CA GLU A 25 -71.10 -7.84 -14.52
C GLU A 25 -70.06 -8.84 -15.09
N ALA A 26 -70.27 -9.34 -16.32
CA ALA A 26 -69.29 -10.18 -17.02
C ALA A 26 -67.97 -9.41 -17.28
N LEU A 27 -68.06 -8.17 -17.76
CA LEU A 27 -66.88 -7.33 -18.01
C LEU A 27 -66.13 -6.97 -16.72
N ARG A 28 -66.86 -6.72 -15.63
CA ARG A 28 -66.28 -6.47 -14.30
C ARG A 28 -65.56 -7.71 -13.77
N SER A 29 -66.14 -8.89 -13.95
CA SER A 29 -65.51 -10.17 -13.58
C SER A 29 -64.23 -10.40 -14.38
N GLU A 30 -64.24 -10.17 -15.69
CA GLU A 30 -63.06 -10.33 -16.55
C GLU A 30 -61.96 -9.33 -16.15
N LEU A 31 -62.31 -8.07 -15.90
CA LEU A 31 -61.36 -7.07 -15.43
C LEU A 31 -60.76 -7.44 -14.07
N ALA A 32 -61.57 -7.95 -13.14
CA ALA A 32 -61.07 -8.44 -11.86
C ALA A 32 -60.10 -9.61 -12.05
N LYS A 33 -60.44 -10.56 -12.94
CA LYS A 33 -59.57 -11.69 -13.29
C LYS A 33 -58.25 -11.23 -13.90
N SER A 34 -58.27 -10.37 -14.92
CA SER A 34 -57.04 -9.83 -15.53
C SER A 34 -56.17 -9.06 -14.53
N LYS A 35 -56.78 -8.30 -13.60
CA LYS A 35 -56.03 -7.63 -12.52
C LYS A 35 -55.35 -8.63 -11.59
N THR A 36 -56.03 -9.72 -11.22
CA THR A 36 -55.41 -10.76 -10.38
C THR A 36 -54.30 -11.51 -11.12
N GLU A 37 -54.48 -11.78 -12.42
CA GLU A 37 -53.45 -12.39 -13.25
C GLU A 37 -52.22 -11.49 -13.39
N LEU A 38 -52.41 -10.19 -13.62
CA LEU A 38 -51.33 -9.21 -13.66
C LEU A 38 -50.58 -9.16 -12.34
N ALA A 39 -51.28 -9.05 -11.20
CA ALA A 39 -50.64 -9.04 -9.89
C ALA A 39 -49.86 -10.34 -9.62
N ALA A 40 -50.39 -11.49 -10.04
CA ALA A 40 -49.71 -12.77 -9.91
C ALA A 40 -48.46 -12.89 -10.79
N THR A 41 -48.49 -12.39 -12.04
CA THR A 41 -47.33 -12.39 -12.93
C THR A 41 -46.26 -11.41 -12.49
N GLU A 42 -46.65 -10.22 -12.01
CA GLU A 42 -45.74 -9.25 -11.40
C GLU A 42 -45.05 -9.82 -10.15
N ALA A 43 -45.79 -10.49 -9.28
CA ALA A 43 -45.22 -11.15 -8.10
C ALA A 43 -44.21 -12.24 -8.48
N ARG A 44 -44.52 -13.06 -9.51
CA ARG A 44 -43.58 -14.06 -10.04
C ARG A 44 -42.34 -13.42 -10.65
N ALA A 45 -42.50 -12.35 -11.42
CA ALA A 45 -41.38 -11.63 -12.02
C ALA A 45 -40.47 -11.02 -10.94
N ALA A 46 -41.05 -10.43 -9.89
CA ALA A 46 -40.32 -9.91 -8.75
C ALA A 46 -39.54 -11.01 -8.03
N ALA A 47 -40.17 -12.15 -7.72
CA ALA A 47 -39.52 -13.28 -7.08
C ALA A 47 -38.37 -13.85 -7.94
N MET A 48 -38.58 -14.01 -9.25
CA MET A 48 -37.53 -14.47 -10.17
C MET A 48 -36.37 -13.48 -10.26
N SER A 49 -36.65 -12.18 -10.30
CA SER A 49 -35.62 -11.14 -10.32
C SER A 49 -34.76 -11.15 -9.04
N ALA A 50 -35.38 -11.42 -7.88
CA ALA A 50 -34.67 -11.57 -6.63
C ALA A 50 -33.76 -12.81 -6.67
N LEU A 51 -34.27 -13.94 -7.17
CA LEU A 51 -33.48 -15.17 -7.31
C LEU A 51 -32.28 -14.99 -8.24
N VAL A 52 -32.45 -14.33 -9.39
CA VAL A 52 -31.35 -14.00 -10.32
C VAL A 52 -30.29 -13.13 -9.64
N ARG A 53 -30.70 -12.14 -8.83
CA ARG A 53 -29.76 -11.29 -8.07
C ARG A 53 -28.97 -12.09 -7.05
N THR A 54 -29.61 -13.02 -6.34
CA THR A 54 -28.94 -13.92 -5.40
C THR A 54 -27.91 -14.78 -6.11
N TYR A 55 -28.30 -15.50 -7.17
CA TYR A 55 -27.37 -16.34 -7.94
C TYR A 55 -26.21 -15.55 -8.55
N ARG A 56 -26.46 -14.33 -9.02
CA ARG A 56 -25.39 -13.46 -9.53
C ARG A 56 -24.39 -13.09 -8.43
N THR A 57 -24.89 -12.82 -7.22
CA THR A 57 -24.03 -12.50 -6.07
C THR A 57 -23.24 -13.72 -5.64
N GLU A 58 -23.85 -14.90 -5.58
CA GLU A 58 -23.17 -16.15 -5.27
C GLU A 58 -22.10 -16.50 -6.31
N SER A 59 -22.40 -16.34 -7.60
CA SER A 59 -21.42 -16.54 -8.68
C SER A 59 -20.22 -15.61 -8.52
N GLN A 60 -20.44 -14.31 -8.26
CA GLN A 60 -19.35 -13.36 -8.04
C GLN A 60 -18.49 -13.72 -6.82
N GLN A 61 -19.11 -14.23 -5.75
CA GLN A 61 -18.36 -14.71 -4.59
C GLN A 61 -17.56 -15.97 -4.90
N LEU A 62 -18.09 -16.87 -5.74
CA LEU A 62 -17.38 -18.07 -6.16
C LEU A 62 -16.19 -17.73 -7.05
N ASP A 63 -16.37 -16.84 -8.03
CA ASP A 63 -15.29 -16.34 -8.90
C ASP A 63 -14.14 -15.74 -8.05
N HIS A 64 -14.49 -14.96 -7.03
CA HIS A 64 -13.49 -14.39 -6.12
C HIS A 64 -12.73 -15.47 -5.33
N LYS A 65 -13.45 -16.49 -4.84
CA LYS A 65 -12.83 -17.63 -4.14
C LYS A 65 -11.92 -18.43 -5.06
N GLU A 66 -12.28 -18.59 -6.32
CA GLU A 66 -11.46 -19.30 -7.31
C GLU A 66 -10.14 -18.57 -7.57
N VAL A 67 -10.17 -17.24 -7.74
CA VAL A 67 -8.96 -16.41 -7.88
C VAL A 67 -8.05 -16.54 -6.66
N LEU A 68 -8.62 -16.49 -5.44
CA LEU A 68 -7.84 -16.68 -4.21
C LEU A 68 -7.27 -18.09 -4.11
N HIS A 69 -8.03 -19.10 -4.51
CA HIS A 69 -7.58 -20.50 -4.50
C HIS A 69 -6.39 -20.71 -5.43
N GLU A 70 -6.47 -20.21 -6.67
CA GLU A 70 -5.34 -20.26 -7.60
C GLU A 70 -4.11 -19.52 -7.08
N ALA A 71 -4.30 -18.36 -6.44
CA ALA A 71 -3.20 -17.59 -5.87
C ALA A 71 -2.46 -18.39 -4.78
N ILE A 72 -3.21 -19.06 -3.90
CA ILE A 72 -2.64 -19.91 -2.85
C ILE A 72 -1.90 -21.12 -3.45
N LEU A 73 -2.48 -21.77 -4.47
CA LEU A 73 -1.81 -22.90 -5.15
C LEU A 73 -0.51 -22.47 -5.83
N ARG A 74 -0.51 -21.32 -6.51
CA ARG A 74 0.71 -20.75 -7.10
C ARG A 74 1.77 -20.44 -6.05
N ALA A 75 1.37 -19.85 -4.91
CA ALA A 75 2.29 -19.57 -3.81
C ALA A 75 2.89 -20.85 -3.22
N ALA A 76 2.05 -21.85 -2.92
CA ALA A 76 2.50 -23.14 -2.41
C ALA A 76 3.49 -23.83 -3.36
N LYS A 77 3.20 -23.81 -4.67
CA LYS A 77 4.11 -24.37 -5.69
C LYS A 77 5.45 -23.62 -5.72
N SER A 78 5.43 -22.29 -5.67
CA SER A 78 6.66 -21.49 -5.62
C SER A 78 7.48 -21.79 -4.37
N ASP A 79 6.84 -21.96 -3.22
CA ASP A 79 7.51 -22.28 -1.96
C ASP A 79 8.12 -23.69 -1.99
N GLU A 80 7.42 -24.66 -2.59
CA GLU A 80 7.94 -26.01 -2.82
C GLU A 80 9.17 -25.99 -3.74
N GLU A 81 9.10 -25.29 -4.88
CA GLU A 81 10.22 -25.14 -5.81
C GLU A 81 11.44 -24.47 -5.15
N ASN A 82 11.20 -23.41 -4.37
CA ASN A 82 12.25 -22.74 -3.61
C ASN A 82 12.88 -23.67 -2.56
N TYR A 83 12.07 -24.41 -1.81
CA TYR A 83 12.56 -25.37 -0.82
C TYR A 83 13.45 -26.43 -1.47
N MET A 84 13.01 -27.01 -2.58
CA MET A 84 13.80 -27.99 -3.32
C MET A 84 15.10 -27.39 -3.85
N LEU A 85 15.09 -26.16 -4.37
CA LEU A 85 16.30 -25.46 -4.80
C LEU A 85 17.30 -25.30 -3.65
N TYR A 86 16.85 -24.88 -2.46
CA TYR A 86 17.73 -24.75 -1.30
C TYR A 86 18.30 -26.09 -0.84
N LEU A 87 17.48 -27.15 -0.85
CA LEU A 87 17.92 -28.50 -0.53
C LEU A 87 19.03 -28.96 -1.49
N HIS A 88 18.84 -28.75 -2.80
CA HIS A 88 19.85 -29.07 -3.81
C HIS A 88 21.14 -28.26 -3.61
N LYS A 89 21.04 -26.95 -3.36
CA LYS A 89 22.20 -26.09 -3.10
C LYS A 89 22.99 -26.52 -1.86
N GLN A 90 22.29 -26.94 -0.81
CA GLN A 90 22.92 -27.45 0.39
C GLN A 90 23.72 -28.74 0.12
N GLU A 91 23.14 -29.67 -0.63
CA GLU A 91 23.83 -30.92 -0.98
C GLU A 91 24.99 -30.68 -1.94
N GLU A 92 24.83 -29.79 -2.93
CA GLU A 92 25.92 -29.32 -3.81
C GLU A 92 27.08 -28.74 -3.00
N ALA A 93 26.79 -27.86 -2.03
CA ALA A 93 27.82 -27.28 -1.15
C ALA A 93 28.51 -28.36 -0.31
N ARG A 94 27.75 -29.31 0.27
CA ARG A 94 28.32 -30.43 1.04
C ARG A 94 29.25 -31.31 0.20
N ILE A 95 28.86 -31.59 -1.05
CA ILE A 95 29.68 -32.38 -1.99
C ILE A 95 30.92 -31.59 -2.40
N SER A 96 30.78 -30.28 -2.68
CA SER A 96 31.89 -29.41 -3.02
C SER A 96 32.91 -29.36 -1.87
N ASP A 97 32.46 -29.17 -0.64
CA ASP A 97 33.30 -29.14 0.55
C ASP A 97 34.03 -30.48 0.76
N ALA A 98 33.33 -31.61 0.57
CA ALA A 98 33.95 -32.94 0.66
C ALA A 98 34.98 -33.18 -0.45
N LEU A 99 34.71 -32.72 -1.68
CA LEU A 99 35.62 -32.84 -2.81
C LEU A 99 36.86 -31.95 -2.62
N ASP A 100 36.68 -30.74 -2.09
CA ASP A 100 37.79 -29.84 -1.79
C ASP A 100 38.65 -30.39 -0.65
N GLN A 101 38.06 -30.94 0.42
CA GLN A 101 38.78 -31.68 1.47
C GLN A 101 39.64 -32.82 0.91
N GLN A 102 39.14 -33.59 -0.05
CA GLN A 102 39.89 -34.67 -0.71
C GLN A 102 40.95 -34.14 -1.70
N ARG A 103 40.71 -33.01 -2.36
CA ARG A 103 41.64 -32.41 -3.33
C ARG A 103 42.79 -31.62 -2.71
N PHE A 104 42.84 -31.43 -1.39
CA PHE A 104 44.05 -30.94 -0.72
C PHE A 104 45.28 -31.86 -0.88
N SER A 105 45.15 -33.05 -1.50
CA SER A 105 46.27 -33.97 -1.74
C SER A 105 47.05 -33.75 -3.04
N ASN A 106 46.76 -32.73 -3.87
CA ASN A 106 47.58 -32.47 -5.07
C ASN A 106 47.96 -31.00 -5.27
N VAL A 107 48.18 -30.27 -4.18
CA VAL A 107 49.02 -29.08 -4.24
C VAL A 107 50.45 -29.55 -4.02
N VAL A 108 51.16 -29.86 -5.11
CA VAL A 108 52.62 -29.84 -5.07
C VAL A 108 52.98 -28.41 -4.68
N VAL A 109 53.51 -28.25 -3.47
CA VAL A 109 54.16 -27.02 -3.02
C VAL A 109 55.36 -26.82 -3.96
N ALA A 110 55.14 -26.11 -5.07
CA ALA A 110 56.18 -25.83 -6.06
C ALA A 110 57.23 -24.84 -5.51
N GLU A 111 56.95 -24.22 -4.36
CA GLU A 111 57.86 -23.30 -3.69
C GLU A 111 57.61 -23.34 -2.17
N PRO A 112 58.65 -23.54 -1.33
CA PRO A 112 58.51 -23.38 0.10
C PRO A 112 57.99 -21.97 0.40
N ALA A 113 57.03 -21.86 1.32
CA ALA A 113 56.44 -20.60 1.74
C ALA A 113 57.55 -19.65 2.25
N THR A 114 58.02 -18.75 1.39
CA THR A 114 58.88 -17.65 1.82
C THR A 114 57.97 -16.69 2.58
N VAL A 115 58.18 -16.62 3.89
CA VAL A 115 57.57 -15.59 4.74
C VAL A 115 57.98 -14.24 4.15
N PRO A 116 57.07 -13.39 3.66
CA PRO A 116 57.44 -12.09 3.14
C PRO A 116 57.92 -11.22 4.31
N PHE A 117 59.22 -11.27 4.59
CA PHE A 117 59.87 -10.48 5.62
C PHE A 117 60.18 -9.09 5.08
N ALA A 118 59.14 -8.31 4.87
CA ALA A 118 59.21 -6.85 4.86
C ALA A 118 57.78 -6.31 4.96
N PRO A 119 57.32 -5.83 6.13
CA PRO A 119 56.19 -4.91 6.12
C PRO A 119 56.59 -3.73 5.22
N GLN A 120 55.87 -3.54 4.12
CA GLN A 120 56.06 -2.35 3.28
C GLN A 120 55.72 -1.16 4.15
N GLY A 121 56.75 -0.51 4.70
CA GLY A 121 56.65 0.53 5.70
C GLY A 121 56.09 1.81 5.08
N ARG A 122 54.78 1.85 4.84
CA ARG A 122 54.06 3.06 4.41
C ARG A 122 54.01 4.11 5.52
N TRP A 123 54.63 3.87 6.67
CA TRP A 123 54.73 4.81 7.79
C TRP A 123 55.28 6.17 7.35
N LEU A 124 56.28 6.17 6.45
CA LEU A 124 56.83 7.41 5.91
C LEU A 124 55.79 8.21 5.13
N LEU A 125 54.95 7.54 4.33
CA LEU A 125 53.86 8.17 3.58
C LEU A 125 52.77 8.70 4.51
N VAL A 126 52.43 7.96 5.57
CA VAL A 126 51.45 8.39 6.58
C VAL A 126 51.95 9.62 7.33
N VAL A 127 53.23 9.65 7.73
CA VAL A 127 53.84 10.81 8.39
C VAL A 127 53.89 12.01 7.46
N LEU A 128 54.26 11.82 6.19
CA LEU A 128 54.35 12.89 5.20
C LEU A 128 52.96 13.49 4.90
N LEU A 129 51.95 12.64 4.70
CA LEU A 129 50.58 13.08 4.42
C LEU A 129 49.94 13.70 5.67
N GLY A 130 50.16 13.12 6.84
CA GLY A 130 49.68 13.66 8.12
C GLY A 130 50.30 15.02 8.43
N GLY A 131 51.60 15.19 8.19
CA GLY A 131 52.30 16.46 8.35
C GLY A 131 51.77 17.55 7.40
N LEU A 132 51.50 17.19 6.15
CA LEU A 132 50.91 18.12 5.17
C LEU A 132 49.50 18.57 5.58
N ILE A 133 48.67 17.65 6.05
CA ILE A 133 47.30 17.97 6.51
C ILE A 133 47.37 18.82 7.78
N ALA A 134 48.24 18.49 8.73
CA ALA A 134 48.40 19.22 9.97
C ALA A 134 48.91 20.66 9.76
N SER A 135 49.83 20.87 8.80
CA SER A 135 50.32 22.22 8.48
C SER A 135 49.22 23.10 7.86
N LEU A 136 48.44 22.57 6.92
CA LEU A 136 47.27 23.27 6.39
C LEU A 136 46.24 23.58 7.48
N ALA A 137 45.93 22.60 8.32
CA ALA A 137 44.98 22.76 9.42
C ALA A 137 45.45 23.82 10.43
N SER A 138 46.75 23.89 10.73
CA SER A 138 47.34 24.90 11.62
C SER A 138 47.14 26.32 11.08
N VAL A 139 47.44 26.55 9.79
CA VAL A 139 47.25 27.87 9.16
C VAL A 139 45.77 28.25 9.15
N MET A 140 44.90 27.32 8.75
CA MET A 140 43.45 27.56 8.74
C MET A 140 42.92 27.89 10.14
N LEU A 141 43.38 27.15 11.16
CA LEU A 141 42.98 27.38 12.54
C LEU A 141 43.50 28.73 13.05
N ALA A 142 44.74 29.11 12.73
CA ALA A 142 45.30 30.41 13.09
C ALA A 142 44.47 31.56 12.49
N LEU A 143 44.08 31.46 11.21
CA LEU A 143 43.23 32.46 10.56
C LEU A 143 41.83 32.54 11.17
N VAL A 144 41.24 31.40 11.53
CA VAL A 144 39.94 31.37 12.21
C VAL A 144 40.04 32.01 13.60
N VAL A 145 41.06 31.66 14.37
CA VAL A 145 41.29 32.24 15.71
C VAL A 145 41.53 33.74 15.60
N ASP A 146 42.35 34.20 14.66
CA ASP A 146 42.63 35.63 14.47
C ASP A 146 41.39 36.40 14.02
N ARG A 147 40.53 35.80 13.19
CA ARG A 147 39.28 36.43 12.76
C ARG A 147 38.22 36.52 13.87
N TRP A 148 38.30 35.63 14.85
CA TRP A 148 37.40 35.57 16.00
C TRP A 148 37.97 36.24 17.26
N ASP A 149 39.23 36.69 17.24
CA ASP A 149 39.84 37.51 18.30
C ASP A 149 39.44 38.98 18.08
N PRO A 150 38.56 39.58 18.92
CA PRO A 150 38.12 40.97 18.77
C PRO A 150 39.16 41.97 19.30
N SER A 151 40.44 41.74 19.03
CA SER A 151 41.55 42.50 19.59
C SER A 151 42.19 43.37 18.49
N PHE A 152 41.95 44.68 18.54
CA PHE A 152 42.59 45.65 17.65
C PHE A 152 44.09 45.72 17.97
N ARG A 153 44.92 45.13 17.10
CA ARG A 153 46.37 45.00 17.35
C ARG A 153 47.20 46.09 16.68
N THR A 154 46.64 46.84 15.75
CA THR A 154 47.32 47.94 15.06
C THR A 154 46.56 49.26 15.23
N PRO A 155 47.28 50.39 15.38
CA PRO A 155 46.65 51.70 15.58
C PRO A 155 45.76 52.10 14.38
N ASP A 156 46.10 51.67 13.17
CA ASP A 156 45.31 51.90 11.96
C ASP A 156 43.92 51.23 12.00
N GLU A 157 43.82 50.07 12.67
CA GLU A 157 42.55 49.34 12.77
C GLU A 157 41.57 50.08 13.70
N VAL A 158 42.07 50.66 14.79
CA VAL A 158 41.30 51.48 15.74
C VAL A 158 40.81 52.78 15.09
N GLU A 159 41.66 53.44 14.30
CA GLU A 159 41.30 54.70 13.63
C GLU A 159 40.19 54.48 12.59
N SER A 160 40.25 53.37 11.84
CA SER A 160 39.23 53.03 10.85
C SER A 160 37.86 52.68 11.46
N PHE A 161 37.85 52.06 12.65
CA PHE A 161 36.60 51.60 13.28
C PHE A 161 35.93 52.70 14.13
N LEU A 162 36.72 53.52 14.84
CA LEU A 162 36.20 54.62 15.67
C LEU A 162 36.06 55.95 14.92
N GLY A 163 36.71 56.13 13.76
CA GLY A 163 36.61 57.34 12.95
C GLY A 163 37.26 58.58 13.59
N THR A 164 38.13 58.39 14.58
CA THR A 164 38.82 59.46 15.29
C THR A 164 40.33 59.23 15.28
N PRO A 165 41.15 60.26 15.01
CA PRO A 165 42.60 60.10 14.94
C PRO A 165 43.18 59.66 16.27
N VAL A 166 44.07 58.66 16.24
CA VAL A 166 44.71 58.10 17.44
C VAL A 166 45.75 59.10 17.97
N ILE A 167 45.47 59.72 19.12
CA ILE A 167 46.30 60.83 19.66
C ILE A 167 47.57 60.33 20.36
N ALA A 168 47.60 59.08 20.85
CA ALA A 168 48.82 58.46 21.39
C ALA A 168 48.71 56.93 21.38
N ALA A 169 49.76 56.25 20.91
CA ALA A 169 49.93 54.80 21.02
C ALA A 169 51.11 54.51 21.95
N PHE A 170 50.85 53.85 23.08
CA PHE A 170 51.91 53.45 24.01
C PHE A 170 52.36 52.03 23.67
N PRO A 171 53.66 51.80 23.38
CA PRO A 171 54.17 50.45 23.20
C PRO A 171 54.07 49.70 24.53
N LYS A 172 53.38 48.56 24.54
CA LYS A 172 53.29 47.68 25.70
C LYS A 172 54.60 46.88 25.83
N ASN A 173 55.65 47.56 26.30
CA ASN A 173 56.96 47.08 26.75
C ASN A 173 57.93 46.57 25.63
N GLY A 174 59.25 46.77 25.70
CA GLY A 174 60.04 47.29 26.83
C GLY A 174 60.41 46.23 27.87
N ARG A 175 60.80 45.04 27.41
CA ARG A 175 61.81 44.13 27.99
C ARG A 175 62.07 42.97 27.05
#